data_AF-A0A162BVW6-F1
#
_entry.id   AF-A0A162BVW6-F1
#
_cell.length_a   1.000
_cell.length_b   1.000
_cell.length_c   1.000
_cell.angle_alpha   90.00
_cell.angle_beta   90.00
_cell.angle_gamma   90.00
#
_symmetry.space_group_name_H-M   'P 1'
#
loop_
_entity.id
_entity.type
_entity.pdbx_description
1 polymer ?
#
loop_
_entity_poly.entity_id
_entity_poly.type
_entity_poly.pdbx_seq_one_letter_code
_entity_poly.pdbx_strand_id
1 'polypeptide(L)'
;MDINELAISLSKINEPELWIRHIPRTYRGLRKDVFKLAEPLWIKRLVASNELYVHPNVIKSLVIQNYIPNDLQKKMIWASILASNSDHRRRNTIKILVKKKHGHDWWEEVFERSRNAWAAKERIQKNLKSNGPAINKLITSTHLFGQMAKDELVAALKMIPEK
;
A
#
# COMPACT_ATOMS: atom_id res chain seq x y z
N MET A 1 11.05 25.36 -5.31
CA MET A 1 10.59 24.12 -4.65
C MET A 1 11.45 23.00 -5.15
N ASP A 2 12.21 22.40 -4.25
CA ASP A 2 13.17 21.35 -4.58
C ASP A 2 12.45 20.04 -4.95
N ILE A 3 13.09 19.22 -5.78
CA ILE A 3 12.54 17.93 -6.21
C ILE A 3 12.38 16.97 -5.03
N ASN A 4 13.31 17.00 -4.06
CA ASN A 4 13.24 16.13 -2.88
C ASN A 4 12.13 16.55 -1.93
N GLU A 5 11.96 17.86 -1.70
CA GLU A 5 10.84 18.40 -0.91
C GLU A 5 9.49 18.00 -1.51
N LEU A 6 9.36 18.09 -2.84
CA LEU A 6 8.15 17.66 -3.53
C LEU A 6 7.94 16.14 -3.40
N ALA A 7 9.00 15.34 -3.55
CA ALA A 7 8.90 13.88 -3.39
C ALA A 7 8.45 13.48 -1.97
N ILE A 8 9.00 14.13 -0.93
CA ILE A 8 8.61 13.92 0.46
C ILE A 8 7.16 14.35 0.72
N SER A 9 6.71 15.44 0.11
CA SER A 9 5.31 15.88 0.28
C SER A 9 4.33 14.93 -0.41
N LEU A 10 4.65 14.46 -1.62
CA LEU A 10 3.84 13.45 -2.31
C LEU A 10 3.81 12.11 -1.58
N SER A 11 4.93 11.67 -1.00
CA SER A 11 5.00 10.37 -0.32
C SER A 11 4.11 10.28 0.93
N LYS A 12 3.63 11.42 1.45
CA LYS A 12 2.68 11.49 2.57
C LYS A 12 1.22 11.29 2.13
N ILE A 13 0.93 11.33 0.84
CA ILE A 13 -0.42 11.18 0.29
C ILE A 13 -0.69 9.69 0.04
N ASN A 14 -1.80 9.17 0.55
CA ASN A 14 -2.16 7.75 0.44
C ASN A 14 -2.66 7.36 -0.96
N GLU A 15 -3.07 8.35 -1.75
CA GLU A 15 -3.65 8.25 -3.09
C GLU A 15 -2.60 8.58 -4.17
N PRO A 16 -1.73 7.63 -4.60
CA PRO A 16 -0.76 7.89 -5.66
C PRO A 16 -1.39 8.31 -7.00
N GLU A 17 -2.63 7.92 -7.25
CA GLU A 17 -3.41 8.36 -8.41
C GLU A 17 -3.70 9.88 -8.42
N LEU A 18 -3.62 10.55 -7.27
CA LEU A 18 -3.86 11.98 -7.13
C LEU A 18 -2.58 12.81 -7.15
N TRP A 19 -1.40 12.21 -7.04
CA TRP A 19 -0.12 12.93 -6.90
C TRP A 19 0.11 13.99 -7.97
N ILE A 20 -0.33 13.74 -9.20
CA ILE A 20 -0.20 14.71 -10.30
C ILE A 20 -0.92 16.04 -10.03
N ARG A 21 -1.99 16.02 -9.22
CA ARG A 21 -2.76 17.21 -8.82
C ARG A 21 -2.05 18.02 -7.74
N HIS A 22 -1.14 17.38 -7.00
CA HIS A 22 -0.38 18.00 -5.91
C HIS A 22 0.97 18.55 -6.37
N ILE A 23 1.35 18.35 -7.65
CA ILE A 23 2.53 19.01 -8.22
C ILE A 23 2.16 20.47 -8.54
N PRO A 24 2.88 21.46 -7.98
CA PRO A 24 2.62 22.86 -8.28
C PRO A 24 2.81 23.18 -9.77
N ARG A 25 1.96 24.06 -10.31
CA ARG A 25 2.09 24.54 -11.70
C ARG A 25 3.42 25.25 -11.96
N THR A 26 4.06 25.77 -10.91
CA THR A 26 5.36 26.44 -10.96
C THR A 26 6.54 25.47 -11.07
N TYR A 27 6.34 24.17 -10.82
CA TYR A 27 7.40 23.16 -10.98
C TYR A 27 7.70 22.92 -12.46
N ARG A 28 8.93 23.21 -12.87
CA ARG A 28 9.41 23.08 -14.27
C ARG A 28 10.17 21.79 -14.56
N GLY A 29 10.47 20.98 -13.54
CA GLY A 29 11.19 19.72 -13.71
C GLY A 29 10.32 18.59 -14.27
N LEU A 30 10.93 17.44 -14.53
CA LEU A 30 10.20 16.26 -15.00
C LEU A 30 9.42 15.63 -13.84
N ARG A 31 8.11 15.48 -14.01
CA ARG A 31 7.22 14.87 -12.99
C ARG A 31 7.58 13.42 -12.69
N LYS A 32 8.10 12.69 -13.69
CA LYS A 32 8.52 11.29 -13.56
C LYS A 32 9.62 11.12 -12.50
N ASP A 33 10.53 12.10 -12.40
CA ASP A 33 11.67 12.04 -11.49
C ASP A 33 11.20 12.23 -10.05
N VAL A 34 10.24 13.14 -9.84
CA VAL A 34 9.55 13.32 -8.56
C VAL A 34 8.87 12.02 -8.13
N PHE A 35 8.10 11.39 -9.02
CA PHE A 35 7.38 10.15 -8.71
C PHE A 35 8.34 9.00 -8.40
N LYS A 36 9.48 8.92 -9.09
CA LYS A 36 10.52 7.92 -8.85
C LYS A 36 11.15 8.05 -7.46
N LEU A 37 11.27 9.29 -6.95
CA LEU A 37 11.76 9.55 -5.58
C LEU A 37 10.66 9.36 -4.52
N ALA A 38 9.42 9.72 -4.84
CA ALA A 38 8.29 9.64 -3.91
C ALA A 38 7.82 8.20 -3.66
N GLU A 39 7.84 7.33 -4.69
CA GLU A 39 7.32 5.96 -4.62
C GLU A 39 8.01 5.12 -3.53
N PRO A 40 9.36 5.04 -3.44
CA PRO A 40 10.02 4.27 -2.37
C PRO A 40 9.74 4.83 -0.97
N LEU A 41 9.69 6.15 -0.81
CA LEU A 41 9.38 6.81 0.46
C LEU A 41 7.95 6.48 0.91
N TRP A 42 7.02 6.47 -0.04
CA TRP A 42 5.62 6.13 0.18
C TRP A 42 5.46 4.66 0.58
N ILE A 43 6.11 3.74 -0.14
CA ILE A 43 6.09 2.30 0.19
C ILE A 43 6.69 2.06 1.58
N LYS A 44 7.84 2.67 1.88
CA LYS A 44 8.48 2.60 3.20
C LYS A 44 7.52 3.01 4.32
N ARG A 45 6.78 4.10 4.11
CA ARG A 45 5.76 4.57 5.06
C ARG A 45 4.62 3.57 5.22
N LEU A 46 4.06 3.05 4.13
CA LEU A 46 2.96 2.07 4.19
C LEU A 46 3.36 0.77 4.88
N VAL A 47 4.60 0.32 4.68
CA VAL A 47 5.15 -0.84 5.40
C VAL A 47 5.27 -0.53 6.89
N ALA A 48 5.77 0.64 7.26
CA ALA A 48 5.91 1.04 8.66
C ALA A 48 4.57 1.22 9.39
N SER A 49 3.52 1.67 8.67
CA SER A 49 2.16 1.82 9.21
C SER A 49 1.31 0.55 9.14
N ASN A 50 1.82 -0.57 8.62
CA ASN A 50 1.07 -1.80 8.35
C ASN A 50 -0.16 -1.58 7.43
N GLU A 51 -0.11 -0.59 6.55
CA GLU A 51 -1.18 -0.28 5.58
C GLU A 51 -0.99 -0.99 4.23
N LEU A 52 0.08 -1.78 4.09
CA LEU A 52 0.38 -2.56 2.91
C LEU A 52 -0.01 -4.04 3.09
N TYR A 53 -1.11 -4.45 2.46
CA TYR A 53 -1.63 -5.81 2.44
C TYR A 53 -0.94 -6.65 1.37
N VAL A 54 0.31 -7.04 1.62
CA VAL A 54 1.08 -7.97 0.78
C VAL A 54 1.73 -9.06 1.63
N HIS A 55 2.13 -10.16 1.01
CA HIS A 55 2.78 -11.28 1.71
C HIS A 55 4.04 -10.82 2.47
N PRO A 56 4.33 -11.32 3.69
CA PRO A 56 5.48 -10.85 4.47
C PRO A 56 6.85 -11.03 3.78
N ASN A 57 7.01 -12.07 2.94
CA ASN A 57 8.25 -12.24 2.15
C ASN A 57 8.41 -11.16 1.07
N VAL A 58 7.30 -10.64 0.54
CA VAL A 58 7.30 -9.51 -0.39
C VAL A 58 7.75 -8.25 0.35
N ILE A 59 7.29 -8.03 1.59
CA ILE A 59 7.75 -6.92 2.44
C ILE A 59 9.25 -7.03 2.70
N LYS A 60 9.75 -8.21 3.07
CA LYS A 60 11.20 -8.44 3.26
C LYS A 60 12.00 -8.12 2.00
N SER A 61 11.50 -8.57 0.84
CA SER A 61 12.13 -8.29 -0.45
C SER A 61 12.16 -6.80 -0.77
N LEU A 62 11.06 -6.08 -0.51
CA LEU A 62 11.00 -4.62 -0.67
C LEU A 62 12.03 -3.91 0.22
N VAL A 63 12.21 -4.32 1.48
CA VAL A 63 13.23 -3.74 2.37
C VAL A 63 14.64 -3.93 1.79
N ILE A 64 14.97 -5.13 1.31
CA ILE A 64 16.27 -5.43 0.68
C ILE A 64 16.48 -4.59 -0.59
N GLN A 65 15.42 -4.33 -1.34
CA GLN A 65 15.43 -3.52 -2.56
C GLN A 65 15.36 -2.00 -2.29
N ASN A 66 15.53 -1.55 -1.05
CA ASN A 66 15.36 -0.14 -0.66
C ASN A 66 14.00 0.44 -1.08
N TYR A 67 12.96 -0.39 -1.00
CA TYR A 67 11.57 -0.08 -1.35
C TYR A 67 11.36 0.28 -2.82
N ILE A 68 12.25 -0.17 -3.72
CA ILE A 68 12.10 -0.02 -5.17
C ILE A 68 11.44 -1.29 -5.73
N PRO A 69 10.13 -1.27 -6.07
CA PRO A 69 9.41 -2.48 -6.45
C PRO A 69 9.69 -2.91 -7.89
N ASN A 70 9.79 -4.21 -8.11
CA ASN A 70 9.70 -4.83 -9.44
C ASN A 70 8.25 -4.84 -9.96
N ASP A 71 8.01 -5.33 -11.19
CA ASP A 71 6.68 -5.29 -11.80
C ASP A 71 5.63 -6.09 -11.01
N LEU A 72 5.97 -7.30 -10.56
CA LEU A 72 5.08 -8.13 -9.74
C LEU A 72 4.72 -7.44 -8.41
N GLN A 73 5.71 -6.86 -7.74
CA GLN A 73 5.50 -6.15 -6.49
C GLN A 73 4.65 -4.90 -6.70
N LYS A 74 4.81 -4.19 -7.82
CA LYS A 74 3.91 -3.08 -8.19
C LYS A 74 2.47 -3.55 -8.30
N LYS A 75 2.22 -4.68 -8.98
CA LYS A 75 0.88 -5.27 -9.06
C LYS A 75 0.31 -5.56 -7.67
N MET A 76 1.09 -6.18 -6.78
CA MET A 76 0.68 -6.46 -5.41
C MET A 76 0.40 -5.20 -4.58
N ILE A 77 1.22 -4.15 -4.73
CA ILE A 77 1.00 -2.87 -4.07
C ILE A 77 -0.31 -2.24 -4.55
N TRP A 78 -0.57 -2.21 -5.87
CA TRP A 78 -1.85 -1.71 -6.41
C TRP A 78 -3.04 -2.56 -5.96
N ALA A 79 -2.88 -3.87 -5.87
CA ALA A 79 -3.90 -4.77 -5.31
C ALA A 79 -4.21 -4.42 -3.84
N SER A 80 -3.20 -4.12 -3.05
CA SER A 80 -3.36 -3.63 -1.66
C SER A 80 -4.09 -2.30 -1.60
N ILE A 81 -3.83 -1.35 -2.51
CA ILE A 81 -4.54 -0.06 -2.58
C ILE A 81 -6.02 -0.27 -2.92
N LEU A 82 -6.31 -1.15 -3.88
CA LEU A 82 -7.70 -1.50 -4.19
C LEU A 82 -8.38 -2.16 -3.00
N ALA A 83 -7.64 -2.99 -2.26
CA ALA A 83 -8.16 -3.67 -1.08
C ALA A 83 -8.47 -2.69 0.07
N SER A 84 -7.61 -1.67 0.25
CA SER A 84 -7.78 -0.66 1.29
C SER A 84 -8.97 0.26 1.02
N ASN A 85 -9.34 0.46 -0.24
CA ASN A 85 -10.40 1.38 -0.65
C ASN A 85 -11.80 0.73 -0.78
N SER A 86 -12.79 1.28 -0.08
CA SER A 86 -14.21 0.92 -0.22
C SER A 86 -14.95 1.73 -1.29
N ASP A 87 -14.45 2.91 -1.68
CA ASP A 87 -15.11 3.80 -2.62
C ASP A 87 -15.06 3.27 -4.06
N HIS A 88 -16.24 3.03 -4.65
CA HIS A 88 -16.43 2.62 -6.02
C HIS A 88 -15.89 3.64 -7.03
N ARG A 89 -16.02 4.95 -6.75
CA ARG A 89 -15.56 6.01 -7.67
C ARG A 89 -14.04 5.99 -7.79
N ARG A 90 -13.34 6.00 -6.65
CA ARG A 90 -11.88 5.87 -6.60
C ARG A 90 -11.38 4.58 -7.25
N ARG A 91 -12.04 3.43 -7.02
CA ARG A 91 -11.70 2.17 -7.72
C ARG A 91 -11.78 2.31 -9.24
N ASN A 92 -12.81 2.96 -9.77
CA ASN A 92 -12.93 3.19 -11.21
C ASN A 92 -11.84 4.14 -11.74
N THR A 93 -11.47 5.17 -10.98
CA THR A 93 -10.34 6.04 -11.33
C THR A 93 -9.03 5.27 -11.42
N ILE A 94 -8.74 4.41 -10.43
CA ILE A 94 -7.55 3.56 -10.43
C ILE A 94 -7.56 2.62 -11.65
N LYS A 95 -8.70 1.95 -11.92
CA LYS A 95 -8.86 1.09 -13.10
C LYS A 95 -8.48 1.79 -14.40
N ILE A 96 -9.03 3.00 -14.62
CA ILE A 96 -8.75 3.78 -15.84
C ILE A 96 -7.26 4.13 -15.93
N LEU A 97 -6.65 4.58 -14.83
CA LEU A 97 -5.24 4.97 -14.81
C LEU A 97 -4.29 3.78 -15.05
N VAL A 98 -4.55 2.66 -14.39
CA VAL A 98 -3.77 1.44 -14.54
C VAL A 98 -3.88 0.92 -15.96
N LYS A 99 -5.10 0.80 -16.53
CA LYS A 99 -5.29 0.37 -17.92
C LYS A 99 -4.58 1.28 -18.91
N LYS A 100 -4.65 2.60 -18.71
CA LYS A 100 -3.96 3.57 -19.57
C LYS A 100 -2.43 3.43 -19.54
N LYS A 101 -1.86 3.08 -18.39
CA LYS A 101 -0.41 3.02 -18.20
C LYS A 101 0.20 1.66 -18.52
N HIS A 102 -0.51 0.58 -18.23
CA HIS A 102 0.01 -0.79 -18.24
C HIS A 102 -0.78 -1.78 -19.10
N GLY A 103 -1.96 -1.39 -19.62
CA GLY A 103 -2.80 -2.26 -20.43
C GLY A 103 -3.85 -3.04 -19.63
N HIS A 104 -4.65 -3.84 -20.34
CA HIS A 104 -5.78 -4.57 -19.76
C HIS A 104 -5.33 -5.74 -18.88
N ASP A 105 -4.39 -6.55 -19.35
CA ASP A 105 -3.94 -7.77 -18.68
C ASP A 105 -3.35 -7.44 -17.31
N TRP A 106 -2.54 -6.38 -17.25
CA TRP A 106 -1.96 -5.89 -16.00
C TRP A 106 -3.04 -5.48 -14.99
N TRP A 107 -4.14 -4.88 -15.44
CA TRP A 107 -5.29 -4.56 -14.57
C TRP A 107 -5.99 -5.81 -14.05
N GLU A 108 -6.18 -6.84 -14.89
CA GLU A 108 -6.84 -8.08 -14.47
C GLU A 108 -6.05 -8.77 -13.37
N GLU A 109 -4.74 -8.91 -13.54
CA GLU A 109 -3.87 -9.48 -12.51
C GLU A 109 -3.95 -8.69 -11.19
N VAL A 110 -3.95 -7.36 -11.25
CA VAL A 110 -4.10 -6.51 -10.05
C VAL A 110 -5.46 -6.73 -9.40
N PHE A 111 -6.52 -6.77 -10.18
CA PHE A 111 -7.87 -6.96 -9.67
C PHE A 111 -8.06 -8.34 -9.03
N GLU A 112 -7.53 -9.39 -9.65
CA GLU A 112 -7.56 -10.75 -9.07
C GLU A 112 -6.82 -10.81 -7.74
N ARG A 113 -5.60 -10.26 -7.68
CA ARG A 113 -4.81 -10.19 -6.44
C ARG A 113 -5.49 -9.39 -5.35
N SER A 114 -6.26 -8.36 -5.72
CA SER A 114 -6.97 -7.52 -4.75
C SER A 114 -8.00 -8.30 -3.92
N ARG A 115 -8.53 -9.42 -4.43
CA ARG A 115 -9.45 -10.30 -3.68
C ARG A 115 -8.78 -10.93 -2.46
N ASN A 116 -7.55 -11.43 -2.63
CA ASN A 116 -6.79 -12.02 -1.52
C ASN A 116 -6.38 -10.95 -0.49
N ALA A 117 -6.02 -9.75 -0.96
CA ALA A 117 -5.73 -8.63 -0.09
C ALA A 117 -6.99 -8.15 0.68
N TRP A 118 -8.17 -8.17 0.05
CA TRP A 118 -9.45 -7.91 0.73
C TRP A 118 -9.73 -8.93 1.83
N ALA A 119 -9.61 -10.23 1.53
CA ALA A 119 -9.82 -11.28 2.52
C ALA A 119 -8.86 -11.15 3.72
N ALA A 120 -7.59 -10.86 3.47
CA ALA A 120 -6.61 -10.60 4.53
C ALA A 120 -6.99 -9.37 5.38
N LYS A 121 -7.39 -8.25 4.74
CA LYS A 121 -7.86 -7.04 5.42
C LYS A 121 -9.09 -7.32 6.28
N GLU A 122 -10.10 -8.02 5.75
CA GLU A 122 -11.31 -8.36 6.51
C GLU A 122 -11.00 -9.23 7.72
N ARG A 123 -10.06 -10.18 7.59
CA ARG A 123 -9.61 -11.00 8.72
C ARG A 123 -8.92 -10.16 9.79
N ILE A 124 -8.02 -9.26 9.40
CA ILE A 124 -7.38 -8.31 10.33
C ILE A 124 -8.44 -7.46 11.06
N GLN A 125 -9.42 -6.93 10.33
CA GLN A 125 -10.50 -6.14 10.92
C GLN A 125 -11.39 -6.96 11.85
N LYS A 126 -11.70 -8.22 11.51
CA LYS A 126 -12.50 -9.11 12.35
C LYS A 126 -11.78 -9.41 13.66
N ASN A 127 -10.50 -9.72 13.60
CA ASN A 127 -9.67 -9.97 14.77
C ASN A 127 -9.58 -8.73 15.69
N LEU A 128 -9.43 -7.54 15.11
CA LEU A 128 -9.45 -6.29 15.87
C LEU A 128 -10.81 -6.01 16.50
N LYS A 129 -11.93 -6.39 15.86
CA LYS A 129 -13.28 -6.20 16.40
C LYS A 129 -13.66 -7.25 17.46
N SER A 130 -13.14 -8.47 17.37
CA SER A 130 -13.34 -9.50 18.40
C SER A 130 -12.59 -9.16 19.69
N ASN A 131 -11.48 -8.43 19.57
CA ASN A 131 -10.76 -7.89 20.71
C ASN A 131 -11.48 -6.62 21.19
N GLY A 132 -12.09 -6.66 22.38
CA GLY A 132 -12.83 -5.51 22.92
C GLY A 132 -11.98 -4.23 23.00
N PRO A 133 -12.60 -3.03 23.10
CA PRO A 133 -11.89 -1.74 23.04
C PRO A 133 -10.72 -1.61 24.04
N ALA A 134 -10.84 -2.23 25.21
CA ALA A 134 -9.80 -2.28 26.23
C ALA A 134 -8.57 -3.08 25.80
N ILE A 135 -8.78 -4.21 25.11
CA ILE A 135 -7.71 -5.08 24.60
C ILE A 135 -6.98 -4.37 23.44
N ASN A 136 -7.70 -3.66 22.57
CA ASN A 136 -7.08 -2.87 21.49
C ASN A 136 -6.20 -1.72 22.00
N LYS A 137 -6.58 -1.07 23.11
CA LYS A 137 -5.74 -0.09 23.81
C LYS A 137 -4.51 -0.74 24.47
N LEU A 138 -4.64 -1.95 25.00
CA LEU A 138 -3.51 -2.69 25.59
C LEU A 138 -2.54 -3.20 24.52
N ILE A 139 -3.04 -3.64 23.37
CA ILE A 139 -2.24 -4.01 22.19
C ILE A 139 -1.37 -2.84 21.71
N THR A 140 -1.92 -1.62 21.69
CA THR A 140 -1.18 -0.43 21.25
C THR A 140 -0.20 0.10 22.30
N SER A 141 -0.38 -0.24 23.59
CA SER A 141 0.44 0.27 24.69
C SER A 141 1.43 -0.74 25.29
N THR A 142 1.29 -2.04 25.00
CA THR A 142 2.07 -3.10 25.67
C THR A 142 2.81 -4.00 24.67
N HIS A 143 4.09 -4.27 24.90
CA HIS A 143 4.96 -5.01 23.97
C HIS A 143 4.49 -6.46 23.69
N LEU A 144 4.00 -7.19 24.71
CA LEU A 144 3.54 -8.58 24.58
C LEU A 144 2.28 -8.71 23.71
N PHE A 145 1.28 -7.87 23.94
CA PHE A 145 0.05 -7.85 23.14
C PHE A 145 0.29 -7.23 21.75
N GLY A 146 1.25 -6.32 21.63
CA GLY A 146 1.78 -5.87 20.35
C GLY A 146 2.40 -7.01 19.53
N GLN A 147 3.05 -7.98 20.17
CA GLN A 147 3.60 -9.16 19.49
C GLN A 147 2.49 -10.10 19.00
N MET A 148 1.46 -10.37 19.81
CA MET A 148 0.30 -11.17 19.38
C MET A 148 -0.44 -10.53 18.20
N ALA A 149 -0.67 -9.21 18.25
CA ALA A 149 -1.29 -8.48 17.14
C ALA A 149 -0.43 -8.50 15.87
N LYS A 150 0.90 -8.47 16.01
CA LYS A 150 1.84 -8.65 14.88
C LYS A 150 1.75 -10.07 14.31
N ASP A 151 1.66 -11.09 15.16
CA ASP A 151 1.59 -12.48 14.71
C ASP A 151 0.28 -12.78 13.97
N GLU A 152 -0.84 -12.22 14.44
CA GLU A 152 -2.13 -12.29 13.75
C GLU A 152 -2.11 -11.56 12.40
N LEU A 153 -1.51 -10.36 12.36
CA LEU A 153 -1.31 -9.61 11.12
C LEU A 153 -0.46 -10.42 10.13
N VAL A 154 0.66 -10.99 10.58
CA VAL A 154 1.52 -11.85 9.76
C VAL A 154 0.76 -13.08 9.26
N ALA A 155 -0.06 -13.71 10.10
CA ALA A 155 -0.87 -14.87 9.72
C ALA A 155 -1.92 -14.51 8.65
N ALA A 156 -2.59 -13.35 8.78
CA ALA A 156 -3.53 -12.87 7.77
C ALA A 156 -2.84 -12.53 6.45
N LEU A 157 -1.68 -11.86 6.50
CA LEU A 157 -0.90 -11.52 5.30
C LEU A 157 -0.31 -12.74 4.60
N LYS A 158 0.00 -13.82 5.33
CA LYS A 158 0.44 -15.10 4.75
C LYS A 158 -0.63 -15.79 3.89
N MET A 159 -1.89 -15.39 3.98
CA MET A 159 -2.95 -15.87 3.08
C MET A 159 -2.83 -15.29 1.67
N ILE A 160 -2.14 -14.16 1.51
CA ILE A 160 -1.91 -13.53 0.21
C ILE A 160 -0.80 -14.31 -0.50
N PRO A 161 -1.00 -14.78 -1.74
CA PRO A 161 0.04 -15.45 -2.49
C PRO A 161 1.33 -14.60 -2.60
N GLU A 162 2.47 -15.25 -2.45
CA GLU A 162 3.79 -14.62 -2.62
C GLU A 162 4.12 -14.33 -4.09
N LYS A 163 3.49 -15.03 -5.02
CA LYS A 163 3.71 -14.90 -6.47
C LYS A 163 2.43 -14.57 -7.21
#